data_AF-A0AAT9HGM0-F1
#
_entry.id   AF-A0AAT9HGM0-F1
#
_cell.length_a   1.000
_cell.length_b   1.000
_cell.length_c   1.000
_cell.angle_alpha   90.00
_cell.angle_beta   90.00
_cell.angle_gamma   90.00
#
_symmetry.space_group_name_H-M   'P 1'
#
loop_
_entity.id
_entity.type
_entity.pdbx_description
1 polymer ?
#
loop_
_entity_poly.entity_id
_entity_poly.type
_entity_poly.pdbx_seq_one_letter_code
_entity_poly.pdbx_strand_id
1 'polypeptide(L)'
;MDVIERQSATRLPELVPVRYGRMLESPFRFYRGAAAIMAADLGPAPDTGLTVQLCGDAHLLNFRLLASPERHLVFDINDFDETHPGPFEWDVKRLAASLAIAGRANGFPVGSRTARSARVWRRTARACGSSPGCAPSTSGTRRTTPTGCGS
;
A
#
# COMPACT_ATOMS: atom_id res chain seq x y z
N MET A 1 -5.55 14.60 -3.35
CA MET A 1 -4.83 14.01 -2.20
C MET A 1 -5.81 13.62 -1.08
N ASP A 2 -7.08 14.01 -1.22
CA ASP A 2 -8.05 14.07 -0.15
C ASP A 2 -8.37 12.71 0.49
N VAL A 3 -8.28 11.60 -0.24
CA VAL A 3 -8.59 10.27 0.31
C VAL A 3 -7.58 9.86 1.38
N ILE A 4 -6.28 10.04 1.11
CA ILE A 4 -5.21 9.67 2.06
C ILE A 4 -5.15 10.67 3.22
N GLU A 5 -5.39 11.95 2.95
CA GLU A 5 -5.45 12.98 3.98
C GLU A 5 -6.63 12.76 4.92
N ARG A 6 -7.83 12.46 4.40
CA ARG A 6 -9.00 12.10 5.21
C ARG A 6 -8.76 10.83 6.04
N GLN A 7 -8.11 9.82 5.47
CA GLN A 7 -7.76 8.60 6.23
C GLN A 7 -6.69 8.88 7.30
N SER A 8 -5.84 9.90 7.10
CA SER A 8 -4.81 10.28 8.06
C SER A 8 -5.31 11.20 9.16
N ALA A 9 -6.48 11.84 8.98
CA ALA A 9 -7.08 12.75 9.96
C ALA A 9 -7.43 12.08 11.30
N THR A 10 -7.63 10.76 11.31
CA THR A 10 -7.91 9.98 12.54
C THR A 10 -6.65 9.32 13.12
N ARG A 11 -5.47 9.54 12.53
CA ARG A 11 -4.20 8.95 12.98
C ARG A 11 -3.46 9.90 13.92
N LEU A 12 -2.52 9.35 14.68
CA LEU A 12 -1.59 10.15 15.50
C LEU A 12 -0.81 11.12 14.60
N PRO A 13 -0.96 12.45 14.76
CA PRO A 13 -0.41 13.44 13.83
C PRO A 13 1.10 13.31 13.62
N GLU A 14 1.84 13.00 14.68
CA GLU A 14 3.29 12.82 14.66
C GLU A 14 3.76 11.61 13.83
N LEU A 15 2.89 10.63 13.58
CA LEU A 15 3.19 9.44 12.77
C LEU A 15 2.78 9.59 11.30
N VAL A 16 1.97 10.61 10.95
CA VAL A 16 1.53 10.84 9.57
C VAL A 16 2.70 11.07 8.61
N PRO A 17 3.72 11.90 8.93
CA PRO A 17 4.88 12.07 8.06
C PRO A 17 5.68 10.78 7.88
N VAL A 18 5.80 9.96 8.93
CA VAL A 18 6.49 8.65 8.87
C VAL A 18 5.76 7.69 7.93
N ARG A 19 4.42 7.66 7.99
CA ARG A 19 3.58 6.87 7.07
C ARG A 19 3.84 7.29 5.63
N TYR A 20 3.79 8.59 5.35
CA TYR A 20 3.99 9.11 3.98
C TYR A 20 5.41 8.85 3.48
N GLY A 21 6.42 9.06 4.32
CA GLY A 21 7.81 8.73 4.00
C GLY A 21 7.96 7.26 3.59
N ARG A 22 7.39 6.33 4.36
CA ARG A 22 7.42 4.89 4.04
C ARG A 22 6.66 4.54 2.77
N MET A 23 5.54 5.21 2.49
CA MET A 23 4.75 5.00 1.28
C MET A 23 5.52 5.45 0.03
N LEU A 24 6.33 6.50 0.12
CA LEU A 24 7.06 7.05 -1.03
C LEU A 24 8.31 6.26 -1.44
N GLU A 25 8.79 5.33 -0.61
CA GLU A 25 10.01 4.56 -0.91
C GLU A 25 9.91 3.72 -2.20
N SER A 26 8.71 3.25 -2.57
CA SER A 26 8.54 2.53 -3.83
C SER A 26 7.08 2.54 -4.31
N PRO A 27 6.82 2.30 -5.61
CA PRO A 27 5.47 2.13 -6.12
C PRO A 27 4.69 1.03 -5.37
N PHE A 28 5.34 -0.06 -4.99
CA PHE A 28 4.69 -1.13 -4.25
C PHE A 28 4.34 -0.70 -2.81
N ARG A 29 5.23 0.03 -2.14
CA ARG A 29 4.95 0.56 -0.78
C ARG A 29 3.83 1.59 -0.77
N PHE A 30 3.79 2.45 -1.79
CA PHE A 30 2.65 3.35 -1.96
C PHE A 30 1.36 2.55 -2.18
N TYR A 31 1.43 1.49 -2.99
CA TYR A 31 0.27 0.69 -3.37
C TYR A 31 -0.41 0.07 -2.16
N ARG A 32 0.36 -0.59 -1.30
CA ARG A 32 -0.17 -1.15 -0.05
C ARG A 32 -0.73 -0.09 0.90
N GLY A 33 -0.04 1.04 1.06
CA GLY A 33 -0.45 2.10 1.99
C GLY A 33 -1.65 2.94 1.52
N ALA A 34 -2.11 2.71 0.28
CA ALA A 34 -3.13 3.51 -0.41
C ALA A 34 -4.42 2.73 -0.70
N ALA A 35 -4.73 1.73 0.15
CA ALA A 35 -5.95 0.92 0.11
C ALA A 35 -7.23 1.69 -0.26
N ALA A 36 -7.47 2.78 0.47
CA ALA A 36 -8.65 3.61 0.35
C ALA A 36 -8.78 4.29 -1.03
N ILE A 37 -7.67 4.55 -1.73
CA ILE A 37 -7.71 5.11 -3.09
C ILE A 37 -8.32 4.09 -4.05
N MET A 38 -7.90 2.83 -3.95
CA MET A 38 -8.43 1.77 -4.81
C MET A 38 -9.90 1.49 -4.52
N ALA A 39 -10.29 1.45 -3.24
CA ALA A 39 -11.69 1.31 -2.87
C ALA A 39 -12.56 2.46 -3.45
N ALA A 40 -12.07 3.70 -3.37
CA ALA A 40 -12.75 4.85 -3.99
C ALA A 40 -12.83 4.73 -5.52
N ASP A 41 -11.79 4.23 -6.18
CA ASP A 41 -11.78 4.01 -7.64
C ASP A 41 -12.70 2.86 -8.07
N LEU A 42 -12.87 1.84 -7.22
CA LEU A 42 -13.69 0.66 -7.51
C LEU A 42 -15.17 0.82 -7.13
N GLY A 43 -15.48 1.67 -6.15
CA GLY A 43 -16.84 1.99 -5.70
C GLY A 43 -17.86 2.22 -6.82
N PRO A 44 -17.57 3.04 -7.85
CA PRO A 44 -18.49 3.30 -8.95
C PRO A 44 -18.37 2.32 -10.13
N ALA A 45 -17.45 1.34 -10.07
CA ALA A 45 -17.25 0.40 -11.17
C ALA A 45 -18.34 -0.68 -11.18
N PRO A 46 -18.75 -1.20 -12.35
CA PRO A 46 -19.64 -2.34 -12.41
C PRO A 46 -19.06 -3.56 -11.65
N ASP A 47 -19.94 -4.23 -10.91
CA ASP A 47 -19.70 -5.48 -10.22
C ASP A 47 -20.81 -6.50 -10.54
N THR A 48 -20.62 -7.73 -10.09
CA THR A 48 -21.55 -8.85 -10.32
C THR A 48 -22.71 -8.92 -9.33
N GLY A 49 -22.76 -8.04 -8.32
CA GLY A 49 -23.68 -8.12 -7.19
C GLY A 49 -23.33 -9.20 -6.16
N LEU A 50 -22.19 -9.89 -6.31
CA LEU A 50 -21.73 -10.93 -5.38
C LEU A 50 -20.94 -10.32 -4.23
N THR A 51 -21.66 -10.03 -3.14
CA THR A 51 -21.09 -9.49 -1.90
C THR A 51 -20.50 -10.60 -1.04
N VAL A 52 -19.26 -10.40 -0.58
CA VAL A 52 -18.55 -11.26 0.37
C VAL A 52 -17.97 -10.41 1.50
N GLN A 53 -17.51 -11.05 2.57
CA GLN A 53 -16.64 -10.39 3.53
C GLN A 53 -15.24 -10.28 2.91
N LEU A 54 -14.84 -9.06 2.53
CA LEU A 54 -13.53 -8.81 1.93
C LEU A 54 -12.43 -8.83 3.01
N CYS A 55 -11.23 -9.22 2.63
CA CYS A 55 -10.02 -8.96 3.41
C CYS A 55 -9.75 -7.46 3.46
N GLY A 56 -9.95 -6.75 2.33
CA GLY A 56 -9.78 -5.30 2.26
C GLY A 56 -8.34 -4.85 2.03
N ASP A 57 -7.34 -5.70 2.26
CA ASP A 57 -5.93 -5.51 1.86
C ASP A 57 -5.33 -6.72 1.10
N ALA A 58 -6.07 -7.28 0.15
CA ALA A 58 -5.57 -8.34 -0.72
C ALA A 58 -4.45 -7.86 -1.66
N HIS A 59 -3.18 -8.01 -1.24
CA HIS A 59 -2.00 -7.71 -2.06
C HIS A 59 -0.88 -8.74 -1.87
N LEU A 60 0.06 -8.85 -2.82
CA LEU A 60 1.10 -9.89 -2.84
C LEU A 60 1.85 -10.10 -1.50
N LEU A 61 2.21 -9.03 -0.77
CA LEU A 61 2.94 -9.15 0.51
C LEU A 61 2.04 -9.42 1.73
N ASN A 62 0.73 -9.50 1.52
CA ASN A 62 -0.24 -9.90 2.56
C ASN A 62 -0.50 -11.42 2.47
N PHE A 63 -0.18 -12.03 1.33
CA PHE A 63 -0.19 -13.47 1.19
C PHE A 63 1.14 -14.07 1.66
N ARG A 64 1.06 -15.10 2.50
CA ARG A 64 2.20 -15.93 2.89
C ARG A 64 2.09 -17.30 2.23
N LEU A 65 3.25 -17.86 1.91
CA LEU A 65 3.44 -19.26 1.60
C LEU A 65 4.02 -19.94 2.83
N LEU A 66 3.25 -20.84 3.40
CA LEU A 66 3.63 -21.63 4.57
C LEU A 66 3.77 -23.09 4.14
N ALA A 67 4.79 -23.78 4.64
CA ALA A 67 4.89 -25.22 4.47
C ALA A 67 4.05 -25.91 5.56
N SER A 68 3.11 -26.75 5.18
CA SER A 68 2.40 -27.62 6.12
C SER A 68 3.34 -28.74 6.61
N PRO A 69 3.04 -29.36 7.77
CA PRO A 69 3.75 -30.55 8.24
C PRO A 69 3.77 -31.70 7.21
N GLU A 70 2.74 -31.77 6.35
CA GLU A 70 2.59 -32.73 5.25
C GLU A 70 3.36 -32.33 3.98
N ARG A 71 4.20 -31.27 4.05
CA ARG A 71 4.97 -30.70 2.93
C ARG A 71 4.11 -30.09 1.81
N HIS A 72 2.90 -29.63 2.13
CA HIS A 72 2.09 -28.87 1.19
C HIS A 72 2.38 -27.38 1.32
N LEU A 73 2.40 -26.65 0.21
CA LEU A 73 2.43 -25.19 0.25
C LEU A 73 1.02 -24.68 0.53
N VAL A 74 0.83 -24.07 1.68
CA VAL A 74 -0.40 -23.39 2.10
C VAL A 74 -0.26 -21.92 1.80
N PHE A 75 -1.26 -21.38 1.10
CA PHE A 75 -1.36 -19.98 0.77
C PHE A 75 -2.35 -19.32 1.76
N ASP A 76 -1.86 -18.37 2.55
CA ASP A 76 -2.64 -17.76 3.64
C ASP A 76 -2.56 -16.23 3.64
N ILE A 77 -3.57 -15.56 4.18
CA ILE A 77 -3.64 -14.11 4.37
C ILE A 77 -3.27 -13.77 5.81
N ASN A 78 -2.47 -12.72 6.02
CA ASN A 78 -1.92 -12.42 7.34
C ASN A 78 -2.73 -11.42 8.17
N ASP A 79 -3.43 -10.49 7.52
CA ASP A 79 -4.17 -9.42 8.18
C ASP A 79 -5.63 -9.32 7.70
N PHE A 80 -6.49 -8.92 8.63
CA PHE A 80 -7.95 -8.81 8.45
C PHE A 80 -8.49 -7.52 9.10
N ASP A 81 -7.65 -6.52 9.36
CA ASP A 81 -8.02 -5.26 10.01
C ASP A 81 -8.73 -4.27 9.08
N GLU A 82 -8.68 -4.47 7.75
CA GLU A 82 -9.48 -3.72 6.76
C GLU A 82 -10.73 -4.45 6.25
N THR A 83 -11.20 -5.46 6.98
CA THR A 83 -12.31 -6.30 6.54
C THR A 83 -13.63 -5.52 6.45
N HIS A 84 -14.36 -5.70 5.34
CA HIS A 84 -15.67 -5.07 5.13
C HIS A 84 -16.51 -5.87 4.12
N PRO A 85 -17.86 -5.84 4.20
CA PRO A 85 -18.72 -6.38 3.16
C PRO A 85 -18.55 -5.62 1.84
N GLY A 86 -18.35 -6.32 0.74
CA GLY A 86 -18.28 -5.70 -0.58
C GLY A 86 -18.17 -6.71 -1.74
N PRO A 87 -18.15 -6.23 -2.99
CA PRO A 87 -18.05 -7.10 -4.16
C PRO A 87 -16.71 -7.85 -4.18
N PHE A 88 -16.75 -9.17 -4.34
CA PHE A 88 -15.53 -10.02 -4.29
C PHE A 88 -14.44 -9.59 -5.28
N GLU A 89 -14.84 -8.96 -6.40
CA GLU A 89 -13.91 -8.50 -7.43
C GLU A 89 -12.96 -7.43 -6.91
N TRP A 90 -13.27 -6.77 -5.80
CA TRP A 90 -12.40 -5.73 -5.24
C TRP A 90 -11.07 -6.31 -4.77
N ASP A 91 -11.10 -7.38 -3.97
CA ASP A 91 -9.90 -8.09 -3.52
C ASP A 91 -9.16 -8.73 -4.69
N VAL A 92 -9.88 -9.32 -5.66
CA VAL A 92 -9.25 -9.91 -6.86
C VAL A 92 -8.54 -8.86 -7.70
N LYS A 93 -9.20 -7.71 -7.97
CA LYS A 93 -8.61 -6.60 -8.73
C LYS A 93 -7.42 -6.02 -7.99
N ARG A 94 -7.47 -5.95 -6.66
CA ARG A 94 -6.37 -5.49 -5.80
C ARG A 94 -5.16 -6.43 -5.89
N LEU A 95 -5.37 -7.72 -5.67
CA LEU A 95 -4.31 -8.72 -5.78
C LEU A 95 -3.66 -8.68 -7.17
N ALA A 96 -4.46 -8.66 -8.24
CA ALA A 96 -3.96 -8.58 -9.61
C ALA A 96 -3.15 -7.29 -9.87
N ALA A 97 -3.61 -6.14 -9.39
CA ALA A 97 -2.86 -4.89 -9.51
C ALA A 97 -1.52 -4.94 -8.76
N SER A 98 -1.49 -5.55 -7.57
CA SER A 98 -0.25 -5.74 -6.80
C SER A 98 0.79 -6.58 -7.55
N LEU A 99 0.35 -7.66 -8.22
CA LEU A 99 1.19 -8.51 -9.06
C LEU A 99 1.74 -7.74 -10.27
N ALA A 100 0.93 -6.92 -10.92
CA ALA A 100 1.42 -6.08 -12.03
C ALA A 100 2.44 -5.03 -11.57
N ILE A 101 2.26 -4.44 -10.39
CA ILE A 101 3.20 -3.45 -9.85
C ILE A 101 4.52 -4.13 -9.48
N ALA A 102 4.46 -5.28 -8.78
CA ALA A 102 5.63 -6.08 -8.45
C ALA A 102 6.35 -6.59 -9.71
N GLY A 103 5.61 -7.11 -10.69
CA GLY A 103 6.17 -7.60 -11.95
C GLY A 103 6.95 -6.51 -12.69
N ARG A 104 6.40 -5.29 -12.80
CA ARG A 104 7.10 -4.14 -13.41
C ARG A 104 8.36 -3.76 -12.64
N ALA A 105 8.27 -3.70 -11.31
CA ALA A 105 9.42 -3.37 -10.47
C ALA A 105 10.57 -4.37 -10.64
N ASN A 106 10.26 -5.62 -11.02
CA ASN A 106 11.23 -6.69 -11.27
C ASN A 106 11.53 -6.90 -12.78
N GLY A 107 11.11 -5.99 -13.67
CA GLY A 107 11.42 -6.07 -15.10
C GLY A 107 10.60 -7.09 -15.91
N PHE A 108 9.55 -7.67 -15.36
CA PHE A 108 8.68 -8.60 -16.08
C PHE A 108 7.70 -7.87 -17.02
N PRO A 109 7.42 -8.43 -18.22
CA PRO A 109 6.41 -7.89 -19.12
C PRO A 109 5.02 -8.04 -18.50
N VAL A 110 4.21 -6.97 -18.54
CA VAL A 110 2.86 -6.98 -17.95
C VAL A 110 1.80 -7.08 -19.04
N GLY A 111 0.94 -8.09 -18.93
CA GLY A 111 -0.24 -8.24 -19.78
C GLY A 111 -1.16 -7.02 -19.76
N SER A 112 -1.80 -6.74 -20.89
CA SER A 112 -2.58 -5.52 -21.16
C SER A 112 -3.74 -5.26 -20.19
N ARG A 113 -4.37 -6.32 -19.66
CA ARG A 113 -5.52 -6.24 -18.73
C ARG A 113 -5.12 -5.76 -17.33
N THR A 114 -4.04 -6.30 -16.76
CA THR A 114 -3.52 -5.92 -15.42
C THR A 114 -2.97 -4.48 -15.39
N ALA A 115 -2.54 -3.98 -16.55
CA ALA A 115 -2.05 -2.62 -16.69
C ALA A 115 -3.12 -1.52 -16.51
N ARG A 116 -4.42 -1.84 -16.67
CA ARG A 116 -5.53 -0.87 -16.56
C ARG A 116 -5.84 -0.54 -15.09
N SER A 117 -5.93 -1.55 -14.22
CA SER A 117 -6.08 -1.36 -12.77
C SER A 117 -4.92 -0.58 -12.18
N ALA A 118 -3.69 -0.86 -12.64
CA ALA A 118 -2.50 -0.10 -12.23
C ALA A 118 -2.40 1.32 -12.81
N ARG A 119 -3.17 1.68 -13.86
CA ARG A 119 -3.08 2.99 -14.56
C ARG A 119 -3.74 4.12 -13.78
N VAL A 120 -4.91 3.87 -13.20
CA VAL A 120 -5.68 4.88 -12.44
C VAL A 120 -4.89 5.31 -11.21
N TRP A 121 -4.35 4.33 -10.48
CA TRP A 121 -3.51 4.51 -9.30
C TRP A 121 -2.22 5.32 -9.53
N ARG A 122 -1.61 5.25 -10.72
CA ARG A 122 -0.38 6.01 -11.03
C ARG A 122 -0.56 7.52 -11.02
N ARG A 123 -1.76 8.03 -11.29
CA ARG A 123 -2.03 9.47 -11.22
C ARG A 123 -1.94 9.98 -9.78
N THR A 124 -2.49 9.21 -8.84
CA THR A 124 -2.54 9.57 -7.42
C THR A 124 -1.18 9.40 -6.73
N ALA A 125 -0.41 8.36 -7.08
CA ALA A 125 0.96 8.18 -6.57
C ALA A 125 1.89 9.33 -6.94
N ARG A 126 1.83 9.82 -8.20
CA ARG A 126 2.62 10.97 -8.65
C ARG A 126 2.25 12.27 -7.95
N ALA A 127 0.97 12.49 -7.71
CA ALA A 127 0.50 13.66 -6.96
C ALA A 127 0.98 13.64 -5.50
N CYS A 128 1.13 12.45 -4.89
CA CYS A 128 1.60 12.33 -3.51
C CYS A 128 3.08 12.68 -3.33
N GLY A 129 3.94 12.33 -4.31
CA GLY A 129 5.36 12.71 -4.29
C GLY A 129 5.62 14.22 -4.37
N SER A 130 4.62 15.01 -4.77
CA SER A 130 4.71 16.47 -4.95
C SER A 130 4.07 17.29 -3.83
N SER A 131 3.51 16.67 -2.78
CA SER A 131 2.79 17.39 -1.71
C SER A 131 3.67 17.79 -0.53
N PRO A 132 3.39 18.94 0.14
CA PRO A 132 4.22 19.47 1.23
C PRO A 132 4.28 18.58 2.49
N GLY A 133 3.29 17.71 2.73
CA GLY A 133 3.29 16.74 3.84
C GLY A 133 4.23 15.53 3.65
N CYS A 134 4.85 15.39 2.47
CA CYS A 134 5.74 14.29 2.11
C CYS A 134 7.23 14.64 2.18
N ALA A 135 7.59 15.86 2.59
CA ALA A 135 8.99 16.24 2.72
C ALA A 135 9.67 15.38 3.82
N PRO A 136 10.81 14.73 3.54
CA PRO A 136 11.53 13.98 4.56
C PRO A 136 11.93 14.94 5.68
N SER A 137 11.63 14.58 6.92
CA SER A 137 12.04 15.35 8.10
C SER A 137 13.56 15.44 8.14
N THR A 138 14.13 16.62 7.89
CA THR A 138 15.57 16.90 8.01
C THR A 138 15.99 17.10 9.46
N SER A 139 15.62 16.19 10.36
CA SER A 139 16.03 16.21 11.76
C SER A 139 16.87 14.97 12.07
N GLY A 140 18.13 14.99 11.66
CA GLY A 140 19.00 13.85 11.91
C GLY A 140 20.45 14.05 11.49
N THR A 141 21.11 15.14 11.90
CA THR A 141 22.57 15.14 12.14
C THR A 141 23.03 16.46 12.77
N ARG A 142 23.25 16.46 14.09
CA ARG A 142 24.37 17.21 14.67
C ARG A 142 25.06 16.32 15.70
N ARG A 143 26.11 15.66 15.23
CA ARG A 143 27.12 15.01 16.06
C ARG A 143 27.94 16.15 16.67
N THR A 144 27.78 16.41 17.96
CA THR A 144 28.71 17.26 18.73
C THR A 144 29.40 16.40 19.77
N THR A 145 30.70 16.25 19.56
CA THR A 145 31.71 15.63 20.41
C THR A 145 31.68 16.15 21.85
N PRO A 146 31.92 15.31 22.89
CA PRO A 146 32.29 15.81 24.21
C PRO A 146 33.80 16.08 24.24
N THR A 147 34.17 17.36 24.31
CA THR A 147 35.51 17.81 24.73
C THR A 147 35.49 18.08 26.23
N GLY A 148 36.47 17.54 26.97
CA GLY A 148 36.88 18.12 28.26
C GLY A 148 37.21 17.12 29.36
N CYS A 149 38.47 16.65 29.37
CA CYS A 149 39.18 16.23 30.58
C CYS A 149 39.87 17.46 31.21
N GLY A 150 39.99 17.48 32.54
CA GLY A 150 40.74 18.46 33.35
C GLY A 150 39.82 19.23 34.32
N SER A 151 40.07 19.34 35.62
CA SER A 151 41.22 18.96 36.47
C SER A 151 40.71 18.64 37.88
#